data_AF-F0S915-F1
#
_entry.id   AF-F0S915-F1
#
_cell.length_a   1.000
_cell.length_b   1.000
_cell.length_c   1.000
_cell.angle_alpha   90.00
_cell.angle_beta   90.00
_cell.angle_gamma   90.00
#
_symmetry.space_group_name_H-M   'P 1'
#
loop_
_entity.id
_entity.type
_entity.pdbx_description
1 polymer ?
#
loop_
_entity_poly.entity_id
_entity_poly.type
_entity_poly.pdbx_seq_one_letter_code
_entity_poly.pdbx_strand_id
1 'polypeptide(L)' 'MEYKRTRRSQKSPQKRFLLILGLTVSIVYFALGMVIIFWDTFPLLVGVEPMWKNVFAAFLIIYSLFRLVRVLQDKRDE' A
#
# COMPACT_ATOMS: atom_id res chain seq x y z
N MET A 1 -20.62 22.61 -36.92
CA MET A 1 -20.89 22.48 -35.47
C MET A 1 -20.56 21.05 -35.07
N GLU A 2 -19.32 20.81 -34.64
CA GLU A 2 -18.83 19.47 -34.31
C GLU A 2 -19.22 19.12 -32.87
N TYR A 3 -20.18 18.18 -32.72
CA TYR A 3 -20.69 17.77 -31.41
C TYR A 3 -19.65 16.89 -30.71
N LYS A 4 -18.80 17.52 -29.89
CA LYS A 4 -17.85 16.82 -29.00
C LYS A 4 -18.67 16.06 -27.95
N ARG A 5 -19.03 14.79 -28.23
CA ARG A 5 -19.66 13.90 -27.24
C ARG A 5 -18.67 13.70 -26.10
N THR A 6 -18.85 14.42 -25.00
CA THR A 6 -18.20 14.11 -23.74
C THR A 6 -18.84 12.83 -23.19
N ARG A 7 -18.38 11.68 -23.68
CA ARG A 7 -18.61 10.39 -23.02
C ARG A 7 -17.96 10.52 -21.64
N ARG A 8 -18.73 10.92 -20.63
CA ARG A 8 -18.35 10.80 -19.23
C ARG A 8 -18.13 9.32 -18.98
N SER A 9 -16.89 8.87 -19.10
CA SER A 9 -16.46 7.57 -18.63
C SER A 9 -16.72 7.54 -17.13
N GLN A 10 -17.85 6.96 -16.75
CA GLN A 10 -18.15 6.66 -15.36
C GLN A 10 -17.10 5.66 -14.91
N LYS A 11 -16.12 6.12 -14.12
CA LYS A 11 -15.15 5.23 -13.46
C LYS A 11 -15.95 4.10 -12.80
N SER A 12 -15.64 2.85 -13.13
CA SER A 12 -16.44 1.73 -12.62
C SER A 12 -16.44 1.78 -11.08
N PRO A 13 -17.58 1.52 -10.42
CA PRO A 13 -17.66 1.49 -8.96
C PRO A 13 -16.61 0.55 -8.35
N GLN A 14 -16.31 -0.54 -9.06
CA GLN A 14 -15.28 -1.51 -8.68
C GLN A 14 -13.88 -0.89 -8.63
N LYS A 15 -13.49 -0.07 -9.62
CA LYS A 15 -12.14 0.54 -9.61
C LYS A 15 -11.90 1.40 -8.37
N ARG A 16 -12.93 2.13 -7.92
CA ARG A 16 -12.88 2.94 -6.69
C ARG A 16 -12.79 2.08 -5.42
N PHE A 17 -13.51 0.97 -5.38
CA PHE A 17 -13.45 0.02 -4.28
C PHE A 17 -12.06 -0.64 -4.16
N LEU A 18 -11.47 -1.07 -5.27
CA LEU A 18 -10.12 -1.65 -5.29
C LEU A 18 -9.05 -0.66 -4.83
N LEU A 19 -9.22 0.63 -5.12
CA LEU A 19 -8.30 1.68 -4.65
C LEU A 19 -8.35 1.83 -3.13
N ILE A 20 -9.54 1.88 -2.52
CA ILE A 20 -9.70 1.98 -1.06
C ILE A 20 -9.15 0.72 -0.41
N LEU A 21 -9.46 -0.47 -0.94
CA LEU A 21 -8.94 -1.73 -0.45
C LEU A 21 -7.40 -1.78 -0.52
N GLY A 22 -6.82 -1.35 -1.64
CA GLY A 22 -5.37 -1.27 -1.82
C GLY A 22 -4.69 -0.32 -0.84
N LEU A 23 -5.30 0.85 -0.59
CA LEU A 23 -4.82 1.83 0.38
C LEU A 23 -4.90 1.29 1.82
N THR A 24 -6.02 0.68 2.20
CA THR A 24 -6.20 0.07 3.53
C THR A 24 -5.15 -0.99 3.79
N VAL A 25 -4.93 -1.90 2.83
CA VAL A 25 -3.92 -2.96 2.96
C VAL A 25 -2.50 -2.36 3.06
N SER A 26 -2.19 -1.31 2.31
CA SER A 26 -0.91 -0.59 2.45
C SER A 26 -0.70 0.00 3.85
N ILE A 27 -1.72 0.62 4.44
CA ILE A 27 -1.65 1.16 5.81
C ILE A 27 -1.43 0.04 6.82
N VAL A 28 -2.12 -1.09 6.66
CA VAL A 28 -1.95 -2.26 7.54
C VAL A 28 -0.50 -2.77 7.49
N TYR A 29 0.09 -2.92 6.30
CA TYR A 29 1.50 -3.36 6.19
C TYR A 29 2.48 -2.35 6.79
N PHE A 30 2.23 -1.06 6.64
CA PHE A 30 3.05 0.00 7.24
C PHE A 30 2.99 -0.04 8.78
N ALA A 31 1.78 -0.15 9.34
CA ALA A 31 1.57 -0.30 10.77
C ALA A 31 2.24 -1.59 11.29
N LEU A 32 2.14 -2.70 10.55
CA LEU A 32 2.80 -3.96 10.90
C LEU A 32 4.33 -3.80 10.96
N GLY A 33 4.94 -3.12 9.99
CA GLY A 33 6.37 -2.81 9.99
C GLY A 33 6.78 -1.98 11.20
N MET A 34 6.01 -0.95 11.56
CA MET A 34 6.27 -0.17 12.78
C MET A 34 6.12 -1.02 14.04
N VAL A 35 5.07 -1.84 14.15
CA VAL A 35 4.86 -2.74 15.29
C VAL A 35 6.04 -3.70 15.45
N ILE A 36 6.59 -4.25 14.35
CA ILE A 36 7.76 -5.14 14.41
C ILE A 36 9.01 -4.43 14.93
N ILE A 37 9.20 -3.14 14.59
CA ILE A 37 10.34 -2.33 15.07
C ILE A 37 10.16 -1.93 16.53
N PHE A 38 8.95 -1.49 16.93
CA PHE A 38 8.66 -1.06 18.29
C PHE A 38 8.54 -2.22 19.28
N TRP A 39 8.28 -3.43 18.81
CA TRP A 39 8.09 -4.60 19.67
C TRP A 39 9.34 -5.49 19.63
N ASP A 40 10.21 -5.31 20.63
CA ASP A 40 11.48 -6.05 20.72
C ASP A 40 11.28 -7.57 20.84
N THR A 41 10.32 -8.00 21.64
CA THR A 41 9.97 -9.42 21.87
C THR A 41 8.82 -9.90 20.98
N PHE A 42 8.83 -9.56 19.69
CA PHE A 42 7.78 -10.02 18.79
C PHE A 42 7.85 -11.56 18.62
N PRO A 43 6.82 -12.33 19.05
CA PRO A 43 6.92 -13.79 19.22
C PRO A 43 7.25 -14.55 17.93
N LEU A 44 6.93 -13.98 16.76
CA LEU A 44 7.23 -14.56 15.46
C LEU A 44 8.72 -14.46 15.05
N LEU A 45 9.52 -13.66 15.78
CA LEU A 45 10.92 -13.36 15.45
C LEU A 45 11.86 -13.56 16.65
N VAL A 46 11.41 -14.22 17.73
CA VAL A 46 12.15 -14.43 19.00
C VAL A 46 13.45 -15.26 18.84
N GLY A 47 13.69 -15.91 17.69
CA GLY A 47 14.92 -16.64 17.40
C GLY A 47 15.75 -16.08 16.24
N VAL A 48 15.34 -14.94 15.67
CA VAL A 48 15.99 -14.35 14.49
C VAL A 48 16.92 -13.23 14.92
N GLU A 49 18.09 -13.14 14.30
CA GLU A 49 19.06 -12.08 14.59
C GLU A 49 18.40 -10.69 14.51
N PRO A 50 18.68 -9.78 15.46
CA PRO A 50 18.06 -8.45 15.50
C PRO A 50 18.22 -7.67 14.19
N MET A 51 19.36 -7.88 13.51
CA MET A 51 19.66 -7.25 12.22
C MET A 51 18.66 -7.67 11.14
N TRP A 52 18.37 -8.96 11.01
CA TRP A 52 17.41 -9.48 10.05
C TRP A 52 15.98 -9.02 10.35
N LYS A 53 15.64 -8.89 11.63
CA LYS A 53 14.35 -8.34 12.10
C LYS A 53 14.11 -6.93 11.55
N ASN A 54 15.10 -6.06 11.73
CA ASN A 54 15.02 -4.66 11.27
C ASN A 54 15.02 -4.55 9.75
N VAL A 55 15.82 -5.38 9.07
CA VAL A 55 15.81 -5.45 7.60
C VAL A 55 14.44 -5.87 7.08
N PHE A 56 13.83 -6.91 7.64
CA PHE A 56 12.49 -7.36 7.25
C PHE A 56 11.43 -6.27 7.47
N ALA A 57 11.47 -5.58 8.60
CA ALA A 57 10.55 -4.47 8.88
C ALA A 57 10.76 -3.30 7.91
N ALA A 58 12.01 -2.95 7.60
CA ALA A 58 12.33 -1.92 6.62
C ALA A 58 11.83 -2.31 5.21
N PHE A 59 11.99 -3.57 4.79
CA PHE A 59 11.44 -4.07 3.54
C PHE A 59 9.92 -3.96 3.48
N LEU A 60 9.21 -4.29 4.56
CA LEU A 60 7.76 -4.14 4.67
C LEU A 60 7.32 -2.68 4.50
N ILE A 61 8.02 -1.75 5.16
CA ILE A 61 7.75 -0.32 5.06
C ILE A 61 8.00 0.17 3.63
N ILE A 62 9.15 -0.13 3.04
CA ILE A 62 9.49 0.27 1.65
C ILE A 62 8.46 -0.28 0.66
N TYR A 63 8.07 -1.55 0.80
CA TYR A 63 7.06 -2.17 -0.05
C TYR A 63 5.70 -1.47 0.07
N SER A 64 5.29 -1.12 1.28
CA SER A 64 4.04 -0.38 1.52
C SER A 64 4.02 0.99 0.82
N LEU A 65 5.15 1.70 0.83
CA LEU A 65 5.32 3.00 0.17
C LEU A 65 5.32 2.88 -1.36
N PHE A 66 6.05 1.91 -1.90
CA PHE A 66 6.04 1.63 -3.34
C PHE A 66 4.63 1.30 -3.84
N ARG A 67 3.87 0.52 -3.06
CA ARG A 67 2.48 0.18 -3.38
C ARG A 67 1.54 1.39 -3.31
N LEU A 68 1.74 2.30 -2.36
CA LEU A 68 1.03 3.58 -2.27
C LEU A 68 1.26 4.45 -3.51
N VAL A 69 2.51 4.55 -3.98
CA VAL A 69 2.86 5.28 -5.20
C VAL A 69 2.14 4.70 -6.42
N ARG A 70 2.08 3.36 -6.54
CA ARG A 70 1.35 2.69 -7.63
C ARG A 70 -0.15 3.01 -7.60
N VAL A 71 -0.76 3.04 -6.42
CA VAL A 71 -2.18 3.40 -6.23
C VAL A 71 -2.45 4.87 -6.61
N LEU A 72 -1.48 5.77 -6.39
CA LEU A 72 -1.57 7.18 -6.80
C LEU A 72 -1.39 7.38 -8.32
N GLN A 73 -0.52 6.60 -8.96
CA GLN A 73 -0.28 6.67 -10.41
C GLN A 73 -1.49 6.21 -11.24
N ASP A 74 -2.21 5.16 -10.82
CA ASP A 74 -3.44 4.69 -11.50
C ASP A 74 -4.54 5.76 -11.57
N LYS A 75 -4.48 6.80 -10.73
CA LYS A 75 -5.40 7.95 -10.80
C LYS A 75 -5.02 8.99 -11.85
N ARG A 76 -3.77 9.02 -12.32
CA ARG A 76 -3.22 10.06 -13.21
C ARG A 76 -3.38 9.70 -14.69
N ASP A 77 -3.54 8.42 -14.98
CA ASP A 77 -3.75 7.88 -16.33
C ASP A 77 -5.25 7.75 -16.72
N GLU A 78 -6.14 8.38 -15.94
CA GLU A 78 -7.59 8.53 -16.21
C GLU A 78 -8.01 10.00 -16.30
#